data_AF-A0A927U6B4-F1
#
_entry.id   AF-A0A927U6B4-F1
#
_cell.length_a   1.000
_cell.length_b   1.000
_cell.length_c   1.000
_cell.angle_alpha   90.00
_cell.angle_beta   90.00
_cell.angle_gamma   90.00
#
_symmetry.space_group_name_H-M   'P 1'
#
loop_
_entity.id
_entity.type
_entity.pdbx_description
1 polymer ?
#
loop_
_entity_poly.entity_id
_entity_poly.type
_entity_poly.pdbx_seq_one_letter_code
_entity_poly.pdbx_strand_id
1 'polypeptide(L)' 'MAENKENTIEESFEAIEEIITKLESGDISLDDSFALYKVGMEELKNANAKIDQTKKAVMAINKDGSLDVFEGDE' A
#
# COMPACT_ATOMS: atom_id res chain seq x y z
N MET A 1 -2.56 -19.24 -17.45
CA MET A 1 -2.53 -19.47 -16.00
C MET A 1 -2.22 -18.11 -15.39
N ALA A 2 -3.25 -17.34 -15.00
CA ALA A 2 -3.04 -16.06 -14.36
C ALA A 2 -2.94 -16.34 -12.86
N GLU A 3 -1.70 -16.47 -12.38
CA GLU A 3 -1.45 -16.49 -10.95
C GLU A 3 -1.94 -15.14 -10.42
N ASN A 4 -2.92 -15.19 -9.53
CA ASN A 4 -3.42 -14.03 -8.80
C ASN A 4 -2.31 -13.55 -7.86
N LYS A 5 -1.31 -12.87 -8.42
CA LYS A 5 -0.28 -12.18 -7.67
C LYS A 5 -1.00 -11.08 -6.91
N GLU A 6 -1.22 -11.31 -5.63
CA GLU A 6 -1.61 -10.22 -4.74
C GLU A 6 -0.47 -9.20 -4.76
N ASN A 7 -0.71 -8.01 -5.31
CA ASN A 7 0.26 -6.92 -5.36
C ASN A 7 1.00 -6.79 -4.03
N THR A 8 2.32 -6.76 -4.06
CA THR A 8 3.13 -6.54 -2.85
C THR A 8 2.87 -5.12 -2.31
N ILE A 9 3.31 -4.88 -1.06
CA ILE A 9 3.25 -3.53 -0.48
C ILE A 9 4.08 -2.56 -1.33
N GLU A 10 5.25 -3.00 -1.82
CA GLU A 10 6.14 -2.23 -2.70
C GLU A 10 5.46 -1.89 -4.03
N GLU A 11 4.84 -2.87 -4.70
CA GLU A 11 4.08 -2.64 -5.94
C GLU A 11 2.91 -1.67 -5.73
N SER A 12 2.31 -1.68 -4.54
CA SER A 12 1.24 -0.72 -4.19
C SER A 12 1.79 0.70 -4.05
N PHE A 13 2.97 0.87 -3.45
CA PHE A 13 3.62 2.18 -3.35
C PHE A 13 4.08 2.71 -4.72
N GLU A 14 4.65 1.86 -5.58
CA GLU A 14 5.00 2.25 -6.96
C GLU A 14 3.78 2.74 -7.74
N ALA A 15 2.64 2.03 -7.63
CA ALA A 15 1.40 2.44 -8.27
C ALA A 15 0.89 3.80 -7.75
N ILE A 16 1.01 4.06 -6.44
CA ILE A 16 0.64 5.35 -5.84
C ILE A 16 1.56 6.46 -6.34
N GLU A 17 2.88 6.24 -6.44
CA GLU A 17 3.83 7.22 -6.98
C GLU A 17 3.57 7.56 -8.44
N GLU A 18 3.21 6.57 -9.26
CA GLU A 18 2.78 6.83 -10.63
C GLU A 18 1.51 7.69 -10.70
N ILE A 19 0.54 7.43 -9.82
CA ILE A 19 -0.69 8.21 -9.74
C ILE A 19 -0.37 9.66 -9.34
N ILE A 20 0.48 9.86 -8.33
CA ILE A 20 0.92 11.19 -7.91
C ILE A 20 1.60 11.91 -9.07
N THR A 21 2.54 11.25 -9.77
CA THR A 21 3.24 11.83 -10.92
C THR A 21 2.27 12.27 -12.02
N LYS A 22 1.25 11.45 -12.31
CA LYS A 22 0.20 11.78 -13.30
C LYS A 22 -0.67 12.96 -12.85
N LEU A 23 -1.01 13.04 -11.56
CA LEU A 23 -1.75 14.16 -10.98
C LEU A 23 -0.93 15.47 -11.02
N GLU A 24 0.39 15.40 -10.81
CA GLU A 24 1.30 16.54 -10.82
C GLU A 24 1.63 17.05 -12.22
N SER A 25 1.58 16.19 -13.25
CA SER A 25 1.87 16.56 -14.64
C SER A 25 0.93 17.65 -15.19
N GLY A 26 -0.27 17.82 -14.62
CA GLY A 26 -1.23 18.83 -15.05
C GLY A 26 -1.85 18.62 -16.45
N ASP A 27 -1.41 17.59 -17.18
CA ASP A 27 -1.90 17.19 -18.51
C ASP A 27 -3.19 16.35 -18.46
N ILE A 28 -3.82 16.23 -17.29
CA ILE A 28 -5.02 15.43 -17.07
C ILE A 28 -6.25 16.31 -16.88
N SER A 29 -7.41 15.82 -17.32
CA SER A 29 -8.66 16.54 -17.06
C SER A 29 -9.02 16.49 -15.57
N LEU A 30 -9.87 17.41 -15.12
CA LEU A 30 -10.36 17.42 -13.75
C LEU A 30 -11.10 16.11 -13.40
N ASP A 31 -11.91 15.59 -14.32
CA ASP A 31 -12.64 14.34 -14.10
C ASP A 31 -11.68 13.14 -13.99
N ASP A 32 -10.64 13.09 -14.82
CA ASP A 32 -9.61 12.05 -14.75
C ASP A 32 -8.78 12.18 -13.47
N SER A 33 -8.53 13.40 -12.99
CA SER A 33 -7.84 13.65 -11.73
C SER A 33 -8.63 13.11 -10.53
N PHE A 34 -9.96 13.25 -10.53
CA PHE A 34 -10.80 12.66 -9.50
C PHE A 34 -10.81 11.14 -9.56
N ALA A 35 -10.84 10.57 -10.75
CA ALA A 35 -10.75 9.12 -10.94
C ALA A 35 -9.42 8.56 -10.43
N LEU A 36 -8.29 9.17 -10.83
CA LEU A 36 -6.95 8.80 -10.39
C LEU A 36 -6.77 8.97 -8.88
N TYR A 37 -7.26 10.06 -8.30
CA TYR A 37 -7.22 10.29 -6.86
C TYR A 37 -7.97 9.18 -6.09
N LYS A 38 -9.16 8.80 -6.58
CA LYS A 38 -9.93 7.70 -5.97
C LYS A 38 -9.18 6.38 -6.02
N VAL A 39 -8.58 6.05 -7.17
CA VAL A 39 -7.77 4.84 -7.33
C VAL A 39 -6.57 4.87 -6.36
N GLY A 40 -5.85 5.99 -6.28
CA GLY A 40 -4.73 6.13 -5.36
C GLY A 40 -5.13 5.97 -3.88
N MET A 41 -6.30 6.48 -3.50
CA MET A 41 -6.86 6.30 -2.16
C MET A 41 -7.23 4.84 -1.86
N GLU A 42 -7.76 4.11 -2.84
CA GLU A 42 -8.06 2.68 -2.69
C GLU A 42 -6.79 1.85 -2.56
N GLU A 43 -5.77 2.11 -3.38
CA GLU A 43 -4.46 1.47 -3.28
C GLU A 43 -3.78 1.75 -1.94
N LEU A 44 -3.80 3.00 -1.46
CA LEU A 44 -3.26 3.36 -0.15
C LEU A 44 -3.95 2.63 0.99
N LYS A 45 -5.27 2.44 0.90
CA LYS A 45 -6.04 1.68 1.88
C LYS A 45 -5.66 0.20 1.88
N ASN A 46 -5.47 -0.38 0.70
CA ASN A 46 -5.06 -1.77 0.54
C ASN A 46 -3.64 -2.01 1.10
N ALA A 47 -2.70 -1.12 0.77
CA ALA A 47 -1.34 -1.15 1.32
C ALA A 47 -1.35 -1.10 2.85
N ASN A 48 -2.11 -0.16 3.44
CA ASN A 48 -2.26 -0.06 4.89
C ASN A 48 -2.84 -1.33 5.53
N ALA A 49 -3.86 -1.94 4.92
CA ALA A 49 -4.43 -3.18 5.42
C ALA A 49 -3.42 -4.34 5.39
N LYS A 50 -2.60 -4.41 4.34
CA LYS A 50 -1.56 -5.44 4.20
C LYS A 50 -0.41 -5.23 5.19
N ILE A 51 -0.05 -3.98 5.48
CA ILE A 51 0.90 -3.63 6.54
C ILE A 51 0.36 -4.06 7.91
N ASP A 52 -0.90 -3.75 8.24
CA ASP A 52 -1.52 -4.12 9.52
C ASP A 52 -1.60 -5.66 9.69
N GLN A 53 -1.94 -6.38 8.62
CA GLN A 53 -1.92 -7.84 8.61
C GLN A 53 -0.52 -8.39 8.87
N THR A 54 0.50 -7.83 8.21
CA THR A 54 1.90 -8.23 8.38
C THR A 54 2.36 -7.95 9.81
N LYS A 55 2.04 -6.78 10.36
CA LYS A 55 2.32 -6.41 11.76
C LYS A 55 1.69 -7.38 12.75
N LYS A 56 0.42 -7.74 12.54
CA LYS A 56 -0.29 -8.74 13.36
C LYS A 56 0.34 -10.13 13.27
N ALA A 57 0.74 -10.56 12.08
CA ALA A 57 1.41 -11.85 11.89
C ALA A 57 2.76 -11.88 12.63
N VAL A 58 3.56 -10.83 12.51
CA VAL A 58 4.82 -10.67 13.27
C VAL A 58 4.55 -10.70 14.77
N MET A 59 3.57 -9.95 15.27
CA MET A 59 3.20 -9.95 16.69
C MET A 59 2.67 -11.30 17.20
N ALA A 60 1.98 -12.07 16.36
CA ALA A 60 1.47 -13.39 16.72
C ALA A 60 2.60 -14.42 16.88
N ILE A 61 3.65 -14.33 16.06
CA ILE A 61 4.88 -15.12 16.22
C ILE A 61 5.56 -14.80 17.57
N ASN A 62 5.49 -13.55 18.03
CA ASN A 62 6.04 -13.16 19.34
C ASN A 62 5.34 -13.85 20.53
N LYS A 63 4.10 -14.33 20.38
CA LYS A 63 3.34 -15.04 21.42
C LYS A 63 3.62 -16.55 21.49
N ASP A 64 4.22 -17.10 20.44
CA ASP A 64 4.59 -18.52 20.28
C ASP A 64 5.93 -18.86 20.94
N GLY A 65 6.86 -17.91 21.05
CA GLY A 65 8.07 -18.15 21.82
C GLY A 65 9.29 -17.26 21.60
N SER A 66 9.30 -16.34 20.63
CA SER A 66 10.16 -15.13 20.61
C SER A 66 10.06 -14.40 19.27
N LEU A 67 9.99 -13.06 19.32
CA LEU A 67 10.63 -12.13 18.38
C LEU A 67 10.46 -10.70 18.93
N ASP A 68 11.56 -9.94 18.91
CA ASP A 68 11.65 -8.57 19.42
C ASP A 68 10.78 -7.59 18.64
N VAL A 69 10.28 -6.58 19.35
CA VAL A 69 9.37 -5.56 18.82
C VAL A 69 10.11 -4.73 17.78
N PHE A 70 9.51 -4.57 16.59
CA PHE A 70 9.95 -3.51 15.67
C PHE A 70 9.50 -2.17 16.28
N GLU A 71 10.36 -1.59 17.12
CA GLU A 71 10.29 -0.19 17.53
C GLU A 71 10.62 0.65 16.30
N GLY A 72 9.61 0.90 15.48
CA GLY A 72 9.63 2.05 14.58
C GLY A 72 9.53 3.29 15.45
N ASP A 73 10.67 3.80 15.89
CA ASP A 73 10.81 5.13 16.47
C ASP A 73 10.18 6.16 15.52
N GLU A 74 9.50 7.15 16.13
CA GLU A 74 8.93 8.32 15.46
C GLU A 74 9.91 9.06 14.55
#